data_AF-A0A6I5CAV6-F1
#
_entry.id   AF-A0A6I5CAV6-F1
#
_cell.length_a   1.000
_cell.length_b   1.000
_cell.length_c   1.000
_cell.angle_alpha   90.00
_cell.angle_beta   90.00
_cell.angle_gamma   90.00
#
_symmetry.space_group_name_H-M   'P 1'
#
loop_
_entity.id
_entity.type
_entity.pdbx_description
1 polymer ?
#
loop_
_entity_poly.entity_id
_entity_poly.type
_entity_poly.pdbx_seq_one_letter_code
_entity_poly.pdbx_strand_id
1 'polypeptide(L)'
;MAGFRSLARQVRDPRCDLALRRYSLRKCLERFAPYGHRATWDHLCSRAGFGPEDRSPDPVRLVAALEELEEARSVWLAYEAEFAGRRRKEKHDGLRRP
;
A
#
# COMPACT_ATOMS: atom_id res chain seq x y z
N MET A 1 -6.02 -7.02 14.57
CA MET A 1 -6.00 -5.94 13.55
C MET A 1 -5.76 -6.55 12.18
N ALA A 2 -6.56 -6.23 11.15
CA ALA A 2 -6.45 -6.85 9.82
C ALA A 2 -5.13 -6.48 9.10
N GLY A 3 -4.53 -7.44 8.38
CA GLY A 3 -3.33 -7.21 7.57
C GLY A 3 -3.63 -6.60 6.20
N PHE A 4 -2.60 -6.06 5.52
CA PHE A 4 -2.72 -5.38 4.22
C PHE A 4 -3.54 -6.18 3.19
N ARG A 5 -3.23 -7.47 3.00
CA ARG A 5 -3.93 -8.33 2.03
C ARG A 5 -5.43 -8.47 2.33
N SER A 6 -5.80 -8.50 3.61
CA SER A 6 -7.20 -8.59 4.00
C SER A 6 -7.95 -7.29 3.71
N LEU A 7 -7.29 -6.15 3.92
CA LEU A 7 -7.84 -4.83 3.61
C LEU A 7 -7.97 -4.64 2.09
N ALA A 8 -6.94 -5.01 1.32
CA ALA A 8 -6.94 -4.99 -0.14
C ALA A 8 -8.11 -5.81 -0.73
N ARG A 9 -8.40 -6.98 -0.14
CA ARG A 9 -9.56 -7.79 -0.52
C ARG A 9 -10.89 -7.06 -0.26
N GLN A 10 -11.03 -6.35 0.85
CA GLN A 10 -12.24 -5.56 1.14
C GLN A 10 -12.43 -4.41 0.14
N VAL A 11 -11.35 -3.76 -0.31
CA VAL A 11 -11.42 -2.70 -1.34
C VAL A 11 -11.93 -3.23 -2.68
N ARG A 12 -11.61 -4.49 -3.02
CA ARG A 12 -12.04 -5.15 -4.27
C ARG A 12 -13.42 -5.78 -4.19
N ASP A 13 -13.93 -6.04 -2.99
CA ASP A 13 -15.19 -6.78 -2.80
C ASP A 13 -16.39 -5.90 -3.19
N PRO A 14 -17.15 -6.26 -4.25
CA PRO A 14 -18.32 -5.50 -4.66
C PRO A 14 -19.48 -5.59 -3.65
N ARG A 15 -19.44 -6.53 -2.70
CA ARG A 15 -20.43 -6.66 -1.63
C ARG A 15 -20.18 -5.70 -0.48
N CYS A 16 -18.97 -5.14 -0.36
CA CYS A 16 -18.67 -4.11 0.61
C CYS A 16 -19.25 -2.78 0.15
N ASP A 17 -19.87 -2.03 1.08
CA ASP A 17 -20.29 -0.67 0.79
C ASP A 17 -19.09 0.24 0.48
N LEU A 18 -19.36 1.35 -0.20
CA LEU A 18 -18.32 2.27 -0.67
C LEU A 18 -17.50 2.88 0.47
N ALA A 19 -18.13 3.15 1.62
CA ALA A 19 -17.45 3.73 2.77
C ALA A 19 -16.43 2.76 3.36
N LEU A 20 -16.79 1.47 3.48
CA LEU A 20 -15.89 0.40 3.91
C LEU A 20 -14.75 0.21 2.91
N ARG A 21 -15.02 0.22 1.61
CA ARG A 21 -13.98 0.10 0.58
C ARG A 21 -12.97 1.25 0.68
N ARG A 22 -13.44 2.50 0.78
CA ARG A 22 -12.57 3.68 0.94
C ARG A 22 -11.80 3.64 2.27
N TYR A 23 -12.46 3.24 3.36
CA TYR A 23 -11.83 3.07 4.66
C TYR A 23 -10.71 2.03 4.60
N SER A 24 -10.99 0.84 4.05
CA SER A 24 -10.00 -0.24 3.94
C SER A 24 -8.81 0.18 3.09
N LEU A 25 -9.00 0.97 2.02
CA LEU A 25 -7.90 1.55 1.25
C LEU A 25 -7.04 2.48 2.12
N ARG A 26 -7.65 3.39 2.89
CA ARG A 26 -6.91 4.25 3.84
C ARG A 26 -6.18 3.44 4.92
N LYS A 27 -6.74 2.30 5.37
CA LYS A 27 -6.04 1.39 6.28
C LYS A 27 -4.86 0.66 5.62
N CYS A 28 -4.90 0.41 4.31
CA CYS A 28 -3.72 -0.05 3.59
C CYS A 28 -2.58 0.97 3.67
N LEU A 29 -2.88 2.27 3.60
CA LEU A 29 -1.87 3.33 3.74
C LEU A 29 -1.25 3.38 5.13
N GLU A 30 -2.01 3.11 6.20
CA GLU A 30 -1.43 2.97 7.55
C GLU A 30 -0.40 1.84 7.63
N ARG A 31 -0.48 0.83 6.75
CA ARG A 31 0.46 -0.30 6.70
C ARG A 31 1.60 -0.08 5.73
N PHE A 32 1.41 0.77 4.73
CA PHE A 32 2.40 1.09 3.72
C PHE A 32 2.11 2.46 3.12
N ALA A 33 2.90 3.46 3.51
CA ALA A 33 2.84 4.82 2.99
C ALA A 33 4.26 5.27 2.64
N PRO A 34 4.77 4.95 1.43
CA PRO A 34 6.18 5.13 1.07
C PRO A 34 6.66 6.59 1.20
N TYR A 35 5.76 7.55 1.03
CA TYR A 35 6.06 8.99 1.13
C TYR A 35 5.35 9.65 2.33
N GLY A 36 4.85 8.86 3.28
CA GLY A 36 3.96 9.32 4.35
C GLY A 36 2.49 9.30 3.94
N HIS A 37 1.58 9.19 4.92
CA HIS A 37 0.17 8.88 4.69
C HIS A 37 -0.52 9.90 3.77
N ARG A 38 -0.36 11.20 4.06
CA ARG A 38 -1.04 12.27 3.32
C ARG A 38 -0.54 12.37 1.89
N ALA A 39 0.77 12.42 1.69
CA ALA A 39 1.36 12.52 0.34
C ALA A 39 1.02 11.30 -0.52
N THR A 40 1.06 10.09 0.07
CA THR A 40 0.66 8.86 -0.65
C THR A 40 -0.83 8.91 -1.01
N TRP A 41 -1.70 9.35 -0.10
CA TRP A 41 -3.13 9.47 -0.37
C TRP A 41 -3.42 10.47 -1.50
N ASP A 42 -2.82 11.66 -1.44
CA ASP A 42 -3.01 12.72 -2.43
C ASP A 42 -2.54 12.25 -3.82
N HIS A 43 -1.40 11.55 -3.88
CA HIS A 43 -0.88 10.96 -5.11
C HIS A 43 -1.84 9.92 -5.72
N LEU A 44 -2.30 8.95 -4.92
CA LEU A 44 -3.23 7.91 -5.38
C LEU A 44 -4.55 8.50 -5.87
N CYS A 45 -5.09 9.47 -5.15
CA CYS A 45 -6.31 10.19 -5.53
C CYS A 45 -6.12 10.88 -6.90
N SER A 46 -5.03 11.62 -7.06
CA SER A 46 -4.70 12.31 -8.31
C SER A 46 -4.54 11.33 -9.49
N ARG A 47 -3.83 10.22 -9.29
CA ARG A 47 -3.54 9.22 -10.33
C ARG A 47 -4.77 8.41 -10.73
N ALA A 48 -5.60 8.03 -9.76
CA ALA A 48 -6.85 7.31 -10.01
C ALA A 48 -8.04 8.23 -10.37
N GLY A 49 -7.84 9.55 -10.36
CA GLY A 49 -8.81 10.53 -10.83
C GLY A 49 -9.98 10.77 -9.87
N PHE A 50 -9.76 10.78 -8.56
CA PHE A 50 -10.78 11.17 -7.58
C PHE A 50 -10.21 12.16 -6.55
N GLY A 51 -11.09 12.93 -5.89
CA GLY A 51 -10.67 13.91 -4.89
C GLY A 51 -10.28 13.26 -3.56
N PRO A 52 -9.26 13.76 -2.83
CA PRO A 52 -8.91 13.24 -1.51
C PRO A 52 -10.08 13.26 -0.50
N GLU A 53 -10.95 14.26 -0.60
CA GLU A 53 -12.15 14.45 0.23
C GLU A 53 -13.42 13.87 -0.40
N ASP A 54 -13.34 13.29 -1.60
CA ASP A 54 -14.46 12.63 -2.25
C ASP A 54 -14.91 11.42 -1.42
N ARG A 55 -16.19 11.44 -1.04
CA ARG A 55 -16.85 10.39 -0.24
C ARG A 55 -17.58 9.38 -1.11
N SER A 56 -17.77 9.68 -2.39
CA SER A 56 -18.49 8.84 -3.34
C SER A 56 -17.71 8.60 -4.65
N PRO A 57 -16.42 8.21 -4.59
CA PRO A 57 -15.67 7.90 -5.80
C PRO A 57 -16.23 6.67 -6.49
N ASP A 58 -16.09 6.59 -7.82
CA ASP A 58 -16.35 5.36 -8.56
C ASP A 58 -15.53 4.21 -7.93
N PRO A 59 -16.16 3.08 -7.54
CA PRO A 59 -15.43 2.00 -6.90
C PRO A 59 -14.31 1.40 -7.77
N VAL A 60 -14.36 1.54 -9.09
CA VAL A 60 -13.25 1.16 -9.99
C VAL A 60 -12.01 2.00 -9.72
N ARG A 61 -12.17 3.30 -9.45
CA ARG A 61 -11.04 4.19 -9.12
C ARG A 61 -10.38 3.82 -7.80
N LEU A 62 -11.13 3.32 -6.82
CA LEU A 62 -10.56 2.79 -5.58
C LEU A 62 -9.72 1.54 -5.80
N VAL A 63 -10.12 0.68 -6.75
CA VAL A 63 -9.34 -0.51 -7.13
C VAL A 63 -8.06 -0.11 -7.87
N ALA A 64 -8.14 0.84 -8.80
CA ALA A 64 -6.96 1.37 -9.50
C ALA A 64 -5.93 1.98 -8.52
N ALA A 65 -6.39 2.77 -7.55
CA ALA A 65 -5.53 3.30 -6.49
C ALA A 65 -4.90 2.20 -5.61
N LEU A 66 -5.63 1.11 -5.36
CA LEU A 66 -5.07 -0.02 -4.62
C LEU A 66 -3.98 -0.75 -5.42
N GLU A 67 -4.19 -0.94 -6.73
CA GLU A 67 -3.23 -1.60 -7.61
C GLU A 67 -1.90 -0.86 -7.65
N GLU A 68 -1.94 0.47 -7.83
CA GLU A 68 -0.74 1.32 -7.76
C GLU A 68 -0.01 1.21 -6.41
N LEU A 69 -0.76 1.17 -5.30
CA LEU A 69 -0.18 0.98 -3.97
C LEU A 69 0.45 -0.42 -3.81
N GLU A 70 -0.17 -1.45 -4.38
CA GLU A 70 0.33 -2.83 -4.34
C GLU A 70 1.60 -2.99 -5.18
N GLU A 71 1.67 -2.37 -6.35
CA GLU A 71 2.87 -2.31 -7.18
C GLU A 71 4.03 -1.68 -6.42
N ALA A 72 3.83 -0.48 -5.87
CA ALA A 72 4.84 0.20 -5.06
C ALA A 72 5.28 -0.67 -3.85
N ARG A 73 4.32 -1.34 -3.20
CA ARG A 73 4.60 -2.24 -2.08
C ARG A 73 5.42 -3.46 -2.50
N SER A 74 5.17 -4.00 -3.69
CA SER A 74 5.90 -5.15 -4.21
C SER A 74 7.38 -4.83 -4.44
N VAL A 75 7.68 -3.66 -5.02
CA VAL A 75 9.04 -3.16 -5.22
C VAL A 75 9.75 -2.97 -3.88
N TRP A 76 9.08 -2.33 -2.92
CA TRP A 76 9.64 -2.12 -1.59
C TRP A 76 9.97 -3.44 -0.87
N LEU A 77 9.07 -4.41 -0.92
CA LEU A 77 9.29 -5.71 -0.28
C LEU A 77 10.43 -6.50 -0.94
N ALA A 78 10.57 -6.41 -2.26
CA ALA A 78 11.69 -7.03 -2.97
C ALA A 78 13.02 -6.41 -2.51
N TYR A 79 13.09 -5.09 -2.45
CA TYR A 79 14.26 -4.36 -1.95
C TYR A 79 14.61 -4.76 -0.50
N GLU A 80 13.62 -4.81 0.39
CA GLU A 80 13.82 -5.23 1.78
C GLU A 80 14.31 -6.68 1.90
N ALA A 81 13.79 -7.59 1.08
CA ALA A 81 14.21 -8.98 1.06
C ALA A 81 15.67 -9.12 0.58
N GLU A 82 16.06 -8.40 -0.47
CA GLU A 82 17.43 -8.37 -0.97
C GLU A 82 18.40 -7.79 0.06
N PHE A 83 18.02 -6.68 0.71
CA PHE A 83 18.81 -6.08 1.78
C PHE A 83 18.99 -7.04 2.95
N ALA A 84 17.91 -7.67 3.43
CA ALA A 84 17.97 -8.67 4.49
C ALA A 84 18.84 -9.88 4.11
N GLY A 85 18.78 -10.33 2.85
CA GLY A 85 19.64 -11.39 2.32
C GLY A 85 21.11 -11.03 2.36
N ARG A 86 21.47 -9.83 1.88
CA ARG A 86 22.85 -9.31 1.94
C ARG A 86 23.35 -9.20 3.38
N ARG A 87 22.56 -8.61 4.28
CA ARG A 87 22.92 -8.47 5.70
C ARG A 87 23.10 -9.81 6.41
N ARG A 88 22.30 -10.82 6.10
CA ARG A 88 22.49 -12.18 6.65
C ARG A 88 23.82 -12.79 6.20
N LYS A 89 24.19 -12.62 4.92
CA LYS A 89 25.47 -13.08 4.39
C LYS A 89 26.66 -12.34 5.01
N GLU A 90 26.61 -11.01 5.07
CA GLU A 90 27.66 -10.20 5.71
C GLU A 90 27.85 -10.56 7.18
N LYS A 91 26.74 -10.75 7.92
CA LYS A 91 26.78 -11.21 9.31
C LYS A 91 27.42 -12.60 9.43
N HIS A 92 27.06 -13.53 8.55
CA HIS A 92 27.66 -14.86 8.51
C HIS A 92 29.16 -14.80 8.22
N ASP A 93 29.58 -13.93 7.31
CA ASP A 93 30.97 -13.77 6.88
C ASP A 93 31.79 -12.88 7.84
N GLY A 94 31.25 -12.51 9.00
CA GLY A 94 31.92 -11.70 10.01
C GLY A 94 32.16 -10.23 9.62
N LEU A 95 31.59 -9.78 8.50
CA LEU A 95 31.75 -8.44 7.98
C LEU A 95 30.72 -7.50 8.63
N ARG A 96 31.15 -6.66 9.57
CA ARG A 96 30.38 -5.49 10.00
C ARG A 96 30.85 -4.28 9.22
N ARG A 97 30.19 -4.01 8.09
CA ARG A 97 30.23 -2.68 7.47
C ARG A 97 29.03 -1.86 8.00
N PRO A 98 29.23 -0.58 8.37
CA PRO A 98 28.16 0.33 8.77
C PRO A 98 27.10 0.47 7.69
#